data_AF-A0A8S9GM04-F1
#
_entry.id   AF-A0A8S9GM04-F1
#
_cell.length_a   1.000
_cell.length_b   1.000
_cell.length_c   1.000
_cell.angle_alpha   90.00
_cell.angle_beta   90.00
_cell.angle_gamma   90.00
#
_symmetry.space_group_name_H-M   'P 1'
#
loop_
_entity.id
_entity.type
_entity.pdbx_description
1 polymer ?
#
loop_
_entity_poly.entity_id
_entity_poly.type
_entity_poly.pdbx_seq_one_letter_code
_entity_poly.pdbx_strand_id
1 'polypeptide(L)'
;MKQREFSGWMFTYVSAGLARGETFDDWIREMVLGPKFVVKSYPRFCTRGYAFTTHKRRRSSTTYDAGVCSASGDDVYYGHIHEILEIKYLGMVGLPRIDAGVCYIFLLT
;
A
#
# COMPACT_ATOMS: atom_id res chain seq x y z
N MET A 1 -19.04 -1.68 -6.33
CA MET A 1 -17.97 -2.20 -7.20
C MET A 1 -17.10 -3.15 -6.38
N LYS A 2 -16.85 -4.38 -6.84
CA LYS A 2 -16.03 -5.33 -6.05
C LYS A 2 -14.55 -4.95 -6.16
N GLN A 3 -13.77 -5.15 -5.08
CA GLN A 3 -12.33 -4.81 -5.03
C GLN A 3 -11.52 -5.37 -6.20
N ARG A 4 -11.82 -6.60 -6.66
CA ARG A 4 -11.09 -7.24 -7.79
C ARG A 4 -11.34 -6.58 -9.13
N GLU A 5 -12.47 -5.90 -9.31
CA GLU A 5 -12.85 -5.25 -10.57
C GLU A 5 -12.37 -3.80 -10.62
N PHE A 6 -12.07 -3.22 -9.45
CA PHE A 6 -11.64 -1.83 -9.34
C PHE A 6 -10.35 -1.57 -10.13
N SER A 7 -9.33 -2.42 -10.00
CA SER A 7 -8.04 -2.22 -10.68
C SER A 7 -8.17 -2.27 -12.20
N GLY A 8 -8.90 -3.25 -12.74
CA GLY A 8 -9.11 -3.40 -14.18
C GLY A 8 -9.95 -2.26 -14.77
N TRP A 9 -10.97 -1.81 -14.04
CA TRP A 9 -11.75 -0.64 -14.44
C TRP A 9 -10.90 0.64 -14.41
N MET A 10 -10.09 0.85 -13.36
CA MET A 10 -9.25 2.04 -13.24
C MET A 10 -8.24 2.12 -14.39
N PHE A 11 -7.63 0.98 -14.72
CA PHE A 11 -6.76 0.87 -15.90
C PHE A 11 -7.48 1.24 -17.19
N THR A 12 -8.68 0.70 -17.40
CA THR A 12 -9.47 0.97 -18.61
C THR A 12 -9.89 2.44 -18.69
N TYR A 13 -10.30 3.03 -17.56
CA TYR A 13 -10.75 4.42 -17.47
C TYR A 13 -9.63 5.39 -17.81
N VAL A 14 -8.46 5.25 -17.16
CA VAL A 14 -7.31 6.14 -17.40
C VAL A 14 -6.75 5.94 -18.81
N SER A 15 -6.66 4.70 -19.30
CA SER A 15 -6.18 4.44 -20.67
C SER A 15 -7.10 5.06 -21.71
N ALA A 16 -8.43 4.94 -21.53
CA ALA A 16 -9.40 5.53 -22.43
C ALA A 16 -9.39 7.06 -22.36
N GLY A 17 -9.24 7.65 -21.17
CA GLY A 17 -9.11 9.10 -21.01
C GLY A 17 -7.84 9.64 -21.67
N LEU A 18 -6.70 8.97 -21.48
CA LEU A 18 -5.44 9.32 -22.15
C LEU A 18 -5.56 9.27 -23.67
N ALA A 19 -6.24 8.25 -24.22
CA ALA A 19 -6.49 8.13 -25.65
C ALA A 19 -7.40 9.27 -26.18
N ARG A 20 -8.27 9.83 -25.34
CA ARG A 20 -9.10 11.01 -25.63
C ARG A 20 -8.38 12.35 -25.43
N GLY A 21 -7.12 12.33 -24.98
CA GLY A 21 -6.34 13.53 -24.68
C GLY A 21 -6.61 14.13 -23.29
N GLU A 22 -7.28 13.41 -22.40
CA GLU A 22 -7.46 13.83 -21.01
C GLU A 22 -6.12 13.79 -20.25
N THR A 23 -5.91 14.75 -19.36
CA THR A 23 -4.75 14.80 -18.49
C THR A 23 -5.06 14.15 -17.15
N PHE A 24 -4.12 13.34 -16.68
CA PHE A 24 -4.15 12.74 -15.35
C PHE A 24 -2.85 13.08 -14.65
N ASP A 25 -2.89 13.22 -13.33
CA ASP A 25 -1.68 13.35 -12.54
C ASP A 25 -0.77 12.12 -12.75
N ASP A 26 0.54 12.34 -12.70
CA ASP A 26 1.52 11.28 -12.95
C ASP A 26 1.40 10.14 -11.94
N TRP A 27 1.03 10.41 -10.67
CA TRP A 27 0.80 9.36 -9.66
C TRP A 27 -0.36 8.43 -10.03
N ILE A 28 -1.40 8.92 -10.71
CA ILE A 28 -2.53 8.09 -11.17
C ILE A 28 -2.05 7.20 -12.31
N ARG A 29 -1.32 7.77 -13.27
CA ARG A 29 -0.77 7.04 -14.42
C ARG A 29 0.17 5.93 -13.97
N GLU A 30 1.06 6.23 -13.02
CA GLU A 30 1.99 5.26 -12.44
C GLU A 30 1.28 4.16 -11.65
N MET A 31 0.22 4.50 -10.91
CA MET A 31 -0.58 3.52 -10.17
C MET A 31 -1.29 2.53 -11.11
N VAL A 32 -1.80 2.99 -12.25
CA VAL A 32 -2.45 2.15 -13.26
C VAL A 32 -1.49 1.13 -13.86
N LEU A 33 -0.25 1.54 -14.13
CA LEU A 33 0.80 0.66 -14.66
C LEU A 33 1.22 -0.41 -13.64
N GLY A 34 0.91 -0.16 -12.37
CA GLY A 34 1.21 -1.06 -11.27
C GLY A 34 2.67 -0.96 -10.82
N PRO A 35 3.02 -1.74 -9.79
CA PRO A 35 4.35 -1.70 -9.23
C PRO A 35 5.38 -2.33 -10.17
N LYS A 36 6.56 -1.72 -10.25
CA LYS A 36 7.67 -2.22 -11.07
C LYS A 36 8.17 -3.56 -10.55
N PHE A 37 8.27 -3.68 -9.21
CA PHE A 37 8.56 -4.93 -8.49
C PHE A 37 8.38 -4.74 -6.98
N VAL A 38 8.16 -5.85 -6.27
CA VAL A 38 8.32 -5.90 -4.81
C VAL A 38 9.81 -5.97 -4.52
N VAL A 39 10.33 -4.97 -3.80
CA VAL A 39 11.77 -4.78 -3.59
C VAL A 39 12.25 -5.66 -2.46
N LYS A 40 11.57 -5.58 -1.31
CA LYS A 40 11.99 -6.19 -0.05
C LYS A 40 10.80 -6.47 0.86
N SER A 41 10.83 -7.63 1.50
CA SER A 41 9.99 -7.94 2.65
C SER A 41 10.72 -7.59 3.94
N TYR A 42 10.08 -6.86 4.85
CA TYR A 42 10.67 -6.47 6.12
C TYR A 42 10.03 -7.21 7.29
N PRO A 43 10.83 -7.82 8.20
CA PRO A 43 10.27 -8.43 9.42
C PRO A 43 9.84 -7.38 10.45
N ARG A 44 10.35 -6.14 10.34
CA ARG A 44 10.04 -4.96 11.15
C ARG A 44 10.19 -3.70 10.32
N PHE A 45 9.32 -2.72 10.52
CA PHE A 45 9.41 -1.41 9.89
C PHE A 45 9.10 -0.32 10.92
N CYS A 46 9.87 0.77 10.93
CA CYS A 46 9.66 1.87 11.85
C CYS A 46 9.48 3.17 11.08
N THR A 47 8.43 3.94 11.36
CA THR A 47 8.19 5.25 10.76
C THR A 47 7.45 6.16 11.72
N ARG A 48 7.84 7.45 11.75
CA ARG A 48 7.18 8.50 12.55
C ARG A 48 6.93 8.14 14.02
N GLY A 49 7.89 7.44 14.65
CA GLY A 49 7.80 7.01 16.05
C GLY A 49 7.04 5.71 16.29
N TYR A 50 6.47 5.08 15.25
CA TYR A 50 5.78 3.80 15.34
C TYR A 50 6.68 2.67 14.86
N ALA A 51 6.61 1.52 15.53
CA ALA A 51 7.35 0.31 15.18
C ALA A 51 6.39 -0.85 14.90
N PHE A 52 6.40 -1.31 13.66
CA PHE A 52 5.58 -2.40 13.15
C PHE A 52 6.41 -3.68 13.09
N THR A 53 5.85 -4.81 13.53
CA THR A 53 6.53 -6.12 13.46
C THR A 53 5.57 -7.17 12.92
N THR A 54 6.09 -8.08 12.09
CA THR A 54 5.29 -9.20 11.55
C THR A 54 4.93 -10.23 12.62
N HIS A 55 3.73 -10.80 12.53
CA HIS A 55 3.20 -11.77 13.49
C HIS A 55 4.08 -13.03 13.61
N LYS A 56 4.62 -13.54 12.49
CA LYS A 56 5.49 -14.74 12.47
C LYS A 56 6.71 -14.61 13.39
N ARG A 57 7.30 -13.42 13.49
CA ARG A 57 8.49 -13.17 14.33
C ARG A 57 8.17 -13.17 15.83
N ARG A 58 6.94 -12.87 16.22
CA ARG A 58 6.54 -12.74 17.63
C ARG A 58 5.79 -13.94 18.18
N ARG A 59 5.70 -15.05 17.43
CA ARG A 59 5.13 -16.32 17.90
C ARG A 59 5.82 -16.89 19.16
N SER A 60 7.01 -16.39 19.50
CA SER A 60 7.78 -16.72 20.71
C SER A 60 7.69 -15.65 21.83
N SER A 61 6.88 -14.61 21.67
CA SER A 61 6.69 -13.51 22.63
C SER A 61 5.49 -13.79 23.53
N THR A 62 5.65 -13.62 24.84
CA THR A 62 4.58 -13.83 25.84
C THR A 62 3.62 -12.64 25.98
N THR A 63 3.97 -11.47 25.47
CA THR A 63 3.13 -10.26 25.48
C THR A 63 2.50 -9.96 24.11
N TYR A 64 1.21 -9.57 24.13
CA TYR A 64 0.30 -9.47 22.97
C TYR A 64 0.05 -8.01 22.53
N ASP A 65 1.12 -7.22 22.32
CA ASP A 65 1.07 -5.79 22.00
C ASP A 65 1.26 -5.47 20.50
N ALA A 66 0.86 -6.38 19.61
CA ALA A 66 1.19 -6.33 18.18
C ALA A 66 -0.02 -6.11 17.25
N GLY A 67 -1.16 -5.69 17.79
CA GLY A 67 -2.31 -5.27 16.99
C GLY A 67 -2.05 -3.91 16.33
N VAL A 68 -2.50 -3.75 15.10
CA VAL A 68 -2.59 -2.45 14.43
C VAL A 68 -4.04 -2.12 14.20
N CYS A 69 -4.37 -0.83 14.34
CA CYS A 69 -5.65 -0.30 13.94
C CYS A 69 -5.51 0.61 12.71
N SER A 70 -6.47 0.53 11.81
CA SER A 70 -6.63 1.46 10.70
C SER A 70 -8.04 2.01 10.72
N ALA A 71 -8.15 3.34 10.72
CA ALA A 71 -9.44 4.02 10.66
C ALA A 71 -9.73 4.43 9.20
N SER A 72 -10.96 4.15 8.75
CA SER A 72 -11.47 4.61 7.45
C SER A 72 -12.86 5.19 7.65
N GLY A 73 -12.96 6.51 7.77
CA GLY A 73 -14.20 7.17 8.20
C GLY A 73 -14.48 6.86 9.67
N ASP A 74 -15.69 6.40 9.98
CA ASP A 74 -16.12 6.02 11.33
C ASP A 74 -15.76 4.58 11.70
N ASP A 75 -15.30 3.78 10.74
CA ASP A 75 -14.94 2.37 10.97
C ASP A 75 -13.47 2.24 11.39
N VAL A 76 -13.24 1.45 12.43
CA VAL A 76 -11.90 1.09 12.91
C VAL A 76 -11.67 -0.40 12.74
N TYR A 77 -10.68 -0.72 11.91
CA TYR A 77 -10.27 -2.10 11.61
C TYR A 77 -9.08 -2.47 12.48
N TYR A 78 -9.17 -3.59 13.19
CA TYR A 78 -8.07 -4.14 13.99
C TYR A 78 -7.55 -5.41 13.33
N GLY A 79 -6.24 -5.58 13.28
CA GLY A 79 -5.64 -6.78 12.71
C GLY A 79 -4.16 -6.95 13.08
N HIS A 80 -3.60 -8.05 12.60
CA HIS A 80 -2.17 -8.34 12.74
C HIS A 80 -1.45 -8.16 11.41
N ILE A 81 -0.22 -7.64 11.48
CA ILE A 81 0.63 -7.50 10.30
C ILE A 81 1.25 -8.86 10.00
N HIS A 82 0.87 -9.45 8.86
CA HIS A 82 1.49 -10.68 8.39
C HIS A 82 2.78 -10.42 7.63
N GLU A 83 2.78 -9.36 6.82
CA GLU A 83 3.89 -9.03 5.94
C GLU A 83 3.98 -7.52 5.73
N ILE A 84 5.21 -7.03 5.58
CA ILE A 84 5.52 -5.64 5.28
C ILE A 84 6.32 -5.64 3.98
N LEU A 85 5.73 -5.13 2.92
CA LEU A 85 6.33 -5.13 1.59
C LEU A 85 6.70 -3.71 1.17
N GLU A 86 7.94 -3.53 0.76
CA GLU A 86 8.39 -2.33 0.05
C GLU A 86 8.20 -2.54 -1.45
N ILE A 87 7.43 -1.65 -2.05
CA ILE A 87 7.05 -1.71 -3.44
C ILE A 87 7.56 -0.45 -4.13
N LYS A 88 8.28 -0.64 -5.24
CA LYS A 88 8.75 0.48 -6.07
C LYS A 88 7.84 0.65 -7.28
N TYR A 89 7.42 1.88 -7.50
CA TYR A 89 6.70 2.29 -8.70
C TYR A 89 7.66 2.98 -9.67
N LEU A 90 7.30 2.98 -10.96
CA LEU A 90 8.08 3.62 -12.00
C LEU A 90 7.81 5.14 -12.01
N GLY A 91 8.36 5.86 -11.03
CA GLY A 91 8.38 7.32 -11.00
C GLY A 91 8.15 7.94 -9.63
N MET A 92 7.94 9.27 -9.61
CA MET A 92 7.57 9.97 -8.39
C MET A 92 6.07 9.76 -8.19
N VAL A 93 5.73 8.72 -7.42
CA VAL A 93 4.39 8.59 -6.86
C VAL A 93 4.20 9.75 -5.88
N GLY A 94 3.85 10.92 -6.41
CA GLY A 94 3.45 12.13 -5.70
C GLY A 94 2.08 11.96 -5.07
N LEU A 95 1.82 10.77 -4.51
CA LEU A 95 0.76 10.63 -3.53
C LEU A 95 1.09 11.65 -2.43
N PRO A 96 0.11 12.44 -1.95
CA PRO A 96 0.35 13.54 -0.99
C PRO A 96 1.05 13.16 0.32
N ARG A 97 1.46 11.90 0.51
CA ARG A 97 2.05 11.32 1.71
C ARG A 97 3.15 10.27 1.47
N ILE A 98 3.75 10.16 0.29
CA ILE A 98 4.83 9.18 0.05
C ILE A 98 5.97 9.82 -0.76
N ASP A 99 7.04 10.21 -0.07
CA ASP A 99 8.25 10.68 -0.74
C ASP A 99 9.01 9.50 -1.38
N ALA A 100 9.52 9.70 -2.60
CA ALA A 100 10.49 8.87 -3.31
C ALA A 100 10.03 7.57 -4.03
N GLY A 101 8.77 7.46 -4.47
CA GLY A 101 8.35 6.36 -5.37
C GLY A 101 8.39 4.96 -4.74
N VAL A 102 8.45 4.91 -3.41
CA VAL A 102 8.49 3.69 -2.60
C VAL A 102 7.24 3.67 -1.71
N CYS A 103 6.35 2.72 -1.97
CA CYS A 103 5.15 2.48 -1.16
C CYS A 103 5.37 1.27 -0.25
N TYR A 104 4.94 1.38 1.01
CA TYR A 104 4.91 0.26 1.94
C TYR A 104 3.48 -0.26 2.08
N ILE A 105 3.26 -1.53 1.75
CA ILE A 105 1.97 -2.20 1.95
C ILE A 105 2.06 -3.09 3.19
N PHE A 106 1.12 -2.90 4.10
CA PHE A 106 0.91 -3.74 5.27
C PHE A 106 -0.29 -4.65 5.00
N LEU A 107 -0.06 -5.95 4.96
CA LEU A 107 -1.14 -6.92 4.80
C LEU A 107 -1.71 -7.27 6.18
N LEU A 108 -2.96 -6.85 6.39
CA LEU A 108 -3.77 -7.11 7.59
C LEU A 108 -4.82 -8.17 7.30
N THR A 109 -5.20 -8.93 8.32
CA THR A 109 -6.35 -9.85 8.34
C THR A 109 -7.30 -9.48 9.46
#